data_AF-A0A2T1LW27-F1
#
_entry.id   AF-A0A2T1LW27-F1
#
_cell.length_a   1.000
_cell.length_b   1.000
_cell.length_c   1.000
_cell.angle_alpha   90.00
_cell.angle_beta   90.00
_cell.angle_gamma   90.00
#
_symmetry.space_group_name_H-M   'P 1'
#
loop_
_entity.id
_entity.type
_entity.pdbx_description
1 polymer ?
#
loop_
_entity_poly.entity_id
_entity_poly.type
_entity_poly.pdbx_seq_one_letter_code
_entity_poly.pdbx_strand_id
1 'polypeptide(L)'
;MSVVSGGKTIFCEGKLKSLDYKLLSRVVEGITGDRCTIVSAGSKFTFSIFAQGYFFPDETTNQRYIVFRDRDFDAPPTDKIQLLQLGNRSLTLTYRACVENYLLDSNLIHNYWRDKYIERLSNPTSKWGHGNSPGIDIITEWIKSSAENLQEYQSIRWALGDLLMMSVAREQIKTTWTGGSGKLPVSLTLQDCKTEALELIYRFRQAVDTVTPENFEASLARYQQQFAQEEFWTQQQ
;
A
#
# COMPACT_ATOMS: atom_id res chain seq x y z
N MET A 1 -27.14 -4.97 -7.93
CA MET A 1 -27.73 -4.40 -6.71
C MET A 1 -27.11 -5.12 -5.51
N SER A 2 -26.19 -4.49 -4.78
CA SER A 2 -25.68 -5.07 -3.53
C SER A 2 -26.61 -4.65 -2.40
N VAL A 3 -27.19 -5.62 -1.71
CA VAL A 3 -27.96 -5.38 -0.49
C VAL A 3 -27.01 -4.80 0.54
N VAL A 4 -27.16 -3.51 0.87
CA VAL A 4 -26.46 -2.89 2.00
C VAL A 4 -27.07 -3.50 3.26
N SER A 5 -26.33 -4.40 3.92
CA SER A 5 -26.73 -4.91 5.23
C SER A 5 -26.76 -3.76 6.24
N GLY A 6 -27.58 -3.86 7.29
CA GLY A 6 -27.61 -2.87 8.38
C GLY A 6 -26.28 -2.73 9.16
N GLY A 7 -25.30 -3.59 8.88
CA GLY A 7 -23.98 -3.61 9.51
C GLY A 7 -23.02 -2.55 8.97
N LYS A 8 -21.78 -2.56 9.47
CA LYS A 8 -20.76 -1.60 9.04
C LYS A 8 -20.20 -1.95 7.66
N THR A 9 -19.87 -0.94 6.87
CA THR A 9 -19.13 -1.10 5.61
C THR A 9 -17.62 -1.05 5.89
N ILE A 10 -16.85 -1.95 5.29
CA ILE A 10 -15.39 -1.98 5.38
C ILE A 10 -14.85 -1.74 3.98
N PHE A 11 -14.28 -0.57 3.73
CA PHE A 11 -13.54 -0.33 2.50
C PHE A 11 -12.12 -0.88 2.62
N CYS A 12 -11.67 -1.68 1.66
CA CYS A 12 -10.30 -2.19 1.59
C CYS A 12 -9.63 -1.86 0.26
N GLU A 13 -8.30 -1.76 0.27
CA GLU A 13 -7.52 -1.46 -0.94
C GLU A 13 -7.54 -2.64 -1.92
N GLY A 14 -7.42 -3.84 -1.37
CA GLY A 14 -7.37 -5.09 -2.13
C GLY A 14 -8.64 -5.37 -2.93
N LYS A 15 -8.44 -5.93 -4.14
CA LYS A 15 -9.52 -6.43 -5.02
C LYS A 15 -10.19 -7.67 -4.40
N LEU A 16 -11.37 -8.06 -4.91
CA LEU A 16 -12.15 -9.23 -4.44
C LEU A 16 -11.36 -10.55 -4.28
N LYS A 17 -10.28 -10.74 -5.03
CA LYS A 17 -9.43 -11.94 -4.97
C LYS A 17 -8.14 -11.76 -4.16
N SER A 18 -7.90 -10.58 -3.58
CA SER A 18 -6.70 -10.28 -2.81
C SER A 18 -6.69 -10.98 -1.45
N LEU A 19 -5.52 -11.00 -0.81
CA LEU A 19 -5.37 -11.53 0.55
C LEU A 19 -6.12 -10.66 1.57
N ASP A 20 -6.13 -9.34 1.39
CA ASP A 20 -6.84 -8.39 2.28
C ASP A 20 -8.32 -8.71 2.32
N TYR A 21 -8.95 -8.90 1.15
CA TYR A 21 -10.36 -9.23 1.06
C TYR A 21 -10.66 -10.58 1.73
N LYS A 22 -9.83 -11.60 1.49
CA LYS A 22 -9.98 -12.92 2.09
C LYS A 22 -9.82 -12.90 3.62
N LEU A 23 -8.81 -12.19 4.12
CA LEU A 23 -8.55 -12.05 5.55
C LEU A 23 -9.72 -11.33 6.22
N LEU A 24 -10.12 -10.17 5.70
CA LEU A 24 -11.25 -9.42 6.24
C LEU A 24 -12.54 -10.25 6.20
N SER A 25 -12.81 -10.97 5.11
CA SER A 25 -13.97 -11.86 5.00
C SER A 25 -13.98 -12.90 6.12
N ARG A 26 -12.84 -13.53 6.39
CA ARG A 26 -12.70 -14.51 7.46
C ARG A 26 -12.87 -13.91 8.86
N VAL A 27 -12.37 -12.69 9.07
CA VAL A 27 -12.53 -11.97 10.35
C VAL A 27 -13.99 -11.60 10.58
N VAL A 28 -14.69 -11.04 9.59
CA VAL A 28 -16.09 -10.62 9.74
C VAL A 28 -17.06 -11.79 9.87
N GLU A 29 -16.75 -12.96 9.28
CA GLU A 29 -17.53 -14.20 9.47
C GLU A 29 -17.64 -14.60 10.95
N GLY A 30 -16.64 -14.27 11.77
CA GLY A 30 -16.62 -14.57 13.20
C GLY A 30 -17.35 -13.57 14.09
N ILE A 31 -17.85 -12.45 13.54
CA ILE A 31 -18.51 -11.39 14.31
C ILE A 31 -20.01 -11.69 14.39
N THR A 32 -20.54 -11.78 15.61
CA THR A 32 -21.98 -11.95 15.85
C THR A 32 -22.72 -10.62 15.69
N GLY A 33 -23.91 -10.65 15.07
CA GLY A 33 -24.76 -9.47 14.84
C GLY A 33 -24.92 -9.11 13.36
N ASP A 34 -25.09 -7.81 13.08
CA ASP A 34 -25.28 -7.32 11.72
C ASP A 34 -24.04 -7.58 10.86
N ARG A 35 -24.25 -8.24 9.71
CA ARG A 35 -23.16 -8.59 8.80
C ARG A 35 -22.48 -7.32 8.28
N CYS A 36 -21.17 -7.25 8.42
CA CYS A 36 -20.36 -6.23 7.76
C CYS A 36 -20.38 -6.45 6.24
N THR A 37 -20.35 -5.36 5.47
CA THR A 37 -20.18 -5.39 4.02
C THR A 37 -18.77 -4.98 3.67
N ILE A 38 -18.00 -5.83 2.96
CA ILE A 38 -16.65 -5.50 2.51
C ILE A 38 -16.71 -4.97 1.07
N VAL A 39 -16.10 -3.82 0.83
CA VAL A 39 -16.08 -3.16 -0.49
C VAL A 39 -14.65 -2.86 -0.90
N SER A 40 -14.24 -3.37 -2.06
CA SER A 40 -12.93 -3.09 -2.66
C SER A 40 -12.95 -1.71 -3.31
N ALA A 41 -12.12 -0.77 -2.85
CA ALA A 41 -11.97 0.55 -3.48
C ALA A 41 -10.80 0.61 -4.48
N GLY A 42 -9.92 -0.39 -4.50
CA GLY A 42 -8.89 -0.59 -5.53
C GLY A 42 -7.67 0.35 -5.49
N SER A 43 -7.71 1.45 -4.73
CA SER A 43 -6.56 2.35 -4.51
C SER A 43 -6.69 3.14 -3.21
N LYS A 44 -5.56 3.48 -2.59
CA LYS A 44 -5.52 4.26 -1.35
C LYS A 44 -5.91 5.74 -1.48
N PHE A 45 -5.84 6.30 -2.69
CA PHE A 45 -6.05 7.75 -2.90
C PHE A 45 -7.49 8.11 -3.27
N THR A 46 -8.33 7.14 -3.60
CA THR A 46 -9.72 7.39 -4.05
C THR A 46 -10.77 7.08 -2.99
N PHE A 47 -10.36 6.64 -1.80
CA PHE A 47 -11.31 6.20 -0.76
C PHE A 47 -12.32 7.27 -0.34
N SER A 48 -11.91 8.52 -0.18
CA SER A 48 -12.81 9.61 0.26
C SER A 48 -13.91 9.87 -0.78
N ILE A 49 -13.51 10.05 -2.04
CA ILE A 49 -14.43 10.28 -3.16
C ILE A 49 -15.30 9.05 -3.41
N PHE A 50 -14.73 7.86 -3.29
CA PHE A 50 -15.47 6.61 -3.46
C PHE A 50 -16.52 6.42 -2.37
N ALA A 51 -16.17 6.67 -1.09
CA ALA A 51 -17.12 6.59 0.02
C ALA A 51 -18.24 7.63 -0.13
N GLN A 52 -17.91 8.85 -0.54
CA GLN A 52 -18.88 9.90 -0.86
C GLN A 52 -19.90 9.45 -1.91
N GLY A 53 -19.42 8.93 -3.05
CA GLY A 53 -20.29 8.40 -4.10
C GLY A 53 -21.09 7.17 -3.65
N TYR A 54 -20.51 6.31 -2.81
CA TYR A 54 -21.15 5.09 -2.33
C TYR A 54 -22.34 5.37 -1.40
N PHE A 55 -22.24 6.41 -0.56
CA PHE A 55 -23.28 6.79 0.39
C PHE A 55 -24.17 7.94 -0.09
N PHE A 56 -24.01 8.44 -1.32
CA PHE A 56 -24.83 9.51 -1.86
C PHE A 56 -26.32 9.11 -1.99
N PRO A 57 -27.28 9.97 -1.59
CA PRO A 57 -27.12 11.32 -1.04
C PRO A 57 -26.96 11.39 0.49
N ASP A 58 -27.07 10.26 1.20
CA ASP A 58 -27.20 10.16 2.66
C ASP A 58 -25.85 10.08 3.42
N GLU A 59 -24.78 10.70 2.90
CA GLU A 59 -23.43 10.61 3.46
C GLU A 59 -23.35 11.06 4.94
N THR A 60 -24.11 12.09 5.32
CA THR A 60 -24.07 12.70 6.65
C THR A 60 -24.80 11.88 7.72
N THR A 61 -25.76 11.03 7.33
CA THR A 61 -26.52 10.15 8.24
C THR A 61 -25.95 8.73 8.29
N ASN A 62 -25.08 8.37 7.33
CA ASN A 62 -24.63 6.99 7.11
C ASN A 62 -23.11 6.78 7.30
N GLN A 63 -22.51 7.37 8.35
CA GLN A 63 -21.10 7.10 8.70
C GLN A 63 -20.92 5.75 9.41
N ARG A 64 -21.40 4.66 8.80
CA ARG A 64 -21.19 3.29 9.27
C ARG A 64 -20.03 2.61 8.56
N TYR A 65 -19.00 3.34 8.14
CA TYR A 65 -17.87 2.72 7.45
C TYR A 65 -16.54 2.86 8.17
N ILE A 66 -15.68 1.87 7.96
CA ILE A 66 -14.25 1.94 8.25
C ILE A 66 -13.49 1.75 6.93
N VAL A 67 -12.36 2.43 6.80
CA VAL A 67 -11.37 2.16 5.75
C VAL A 67 -10.23 1.40 6.41
N PHE A 68 -9.96 0.21 5.89
CA PHE A 68 -8.84 -0.64 6.30
C PHE A 68 -7.82 -0.71 5.18
N ARG A 69 -6.60 -0.26 5.46
CA ARG A 69 -5.51 -0.31 4.49
C ARG A 69 -4.16 -0.46 5.18
N ASP A 70 -3.16 -0.77 4.37
CA ASP A 70 -1.79 -0.80 4.84
C ASP A 70 -1.32 0.57 5.31
N ARG A 71 -0.53 0.58 6.39
CA ARG A 71 0.09 1.80 6.92
C ARG A 71 1.04 2.44 5.93
N ASP A 72 1.72 1.62 5.12
CA ASP A 72 2.85 2.03 4.28
C ASP A 72 3.74 3.03 5.04
N PHE A 73 3.96 4.22 4.48
CA PHE A 73 4.70 5.33 5.06
C PHE A 73 3.77 6.46 5.55
N ASP A 74 2.46 6.20 5.68
CA ASP A 74 1.47 7.24 5.95
C ASP A 74 1.32 7.62 7.43
N ALA A 75 1.94 6.85 8.32
CA ALA A 75 2.09 7.15 9.74
C ALA A 75 3.40 6.54 10.25
N PRO A 76 4.07 7.12 11.26
CA PRO A 76 5.27 6.54 11.83
C PRO A 76 4.98 5.21 12.56
N PRO A 77 5.98 4.32 12.69
CA PRO A 77 5.88 3.11 13.50
C PRO A 77 5.59 3.44 14.97
N THR A 78 4.95 2.52 15.70
CA THR A 78 4.61 2.71 17.13
C THR A 78 5.00 1.49 17.95
N ASP A 79 5.33 1.67 19.22
CA ASP A 79 5.69 0.54 20.11
C ASP A 79 4.50 -0.33 20.52
N LYS A 80 3.28 0.18 20.33
CA LYS A 80 2.04 -0.52 20.67
C LYS A 80 1.54 -1.31 19.46
N ILE A 81 1.35 -2.62 19.64
CA ILE A 81 0.70 -3.49 18.66
C ILE A 81 -0.79 -3.17 18.63
N GLN A 82 -1.17 -2.18 17.83
CA GLN A 82 -2.55 -1.73 17.68
C GLN A 82 -2.79 -1.14 16.30
N LEU A 83 -4.05 -1.15 15.86
CA LEU A 83 -4.46 -0.42 14.68
C LEU A 83 -4.27 1.09 14.90
N LEU A 84 -3.77 1.80 13.88
CA LEU A 84 -3.53 3.24 13.97
C LEU A 84 -4.68 4.01 13.33
N GLN A 85 -5.12 5.12 13.94
CA GLN A 85 -6.07 6.03 13.31
C GLN A 85 -5.33 7.13 12.57
N LEU A 86 -5.75 7.41 11.32
CA LEU A 86 -5.18 8.47 10.50
C LEU A 86 -6.27 9.48 10.12
N GLY A 87 -6.18 10.71 10.62
CA GLY A 87 -7.15 11.77 10.29
C GLY A 87 -8.51 11.56 10.97
N ASN A 88 -9.60 11.63 10.21
CA ASN A 88 -10.96 11.48 10.74
C ASN A 88 -11.24 10.03 11.20
N ARG A 89 -12.27 9.86 12.05
CA ARG A 89 -12.55 8.65 12.84
C ARG A 89 -12.76 7.35 12.04
N SER A 90 -12.80 7.39 10.71
CA SER A 90 -13.16 6.26 9.86
C SER A 90 -11.96 5.57 9.20
N LEU A 91 -10.74 6.15 9.23
CA LEU A 91 -9.57 5.54 8.60
C LEU A 91 -8.67 4.86 9.63
N THR A 92 -8.49 3.56 9.43
CA THR A 92 -7.70 2.68 10.28
C THR A 92 -6.60 2.01 9.47
N LEU A 93 -5.36 2.16 9.92
CA LEU A 93 -4.17 1.58 9.30
C LEU A 93 -3.75 0.31 10.02
N THR A 94 -3.18 -0.63 9.26
CA THR A 94 -2.52 -1.82 9.85
C THR A 94 -1.37 -1.43 10.76
N TYR A 95 -1.16 -2.22 11.80
CA TYR A 95 0.07 -2.12 12.58
C TYR A 95 1.24 -2.67 11.75
N ARG A 96 2.35 -1.93 11.63
CA ARG A 96 3.63 -2.44 11.10
C ARG A 96 4.79 -1.78 11.86
N ALA A 97 5.82 -2.54 12.20
CA ALA A 97 7.09 -1.98 12.69
C ALA A 97 7.89 -1.33 11.54
N CYS A 98 9.09 -0.79 11.82
CA CYS A 98 9.98 -0.21 10.79
C CYS A 98 10.41 -1.24 9.72
N VAL A 99 10.60 -2.50 10.13
CA VAL A 99 10.98 -3.58 9.22
C VAL A 99 9.78 -4.52 9.06
N GLU A 100 9.38 -4.78 7.83
CA GLU A 100 8.09 -5.41 7.51
C GLU A 100 8.04 -6.92 7.84
N ASN A 101 9.14 -7.53 8.28
CA ASN A 101 9.24 -8.97 8.58
C ASN A 101 8.74 -9.38 9.99
N TYR A 102 8.38 -8.45 10.86
CA TYR A 102 8.16 -8.76 12.29
C TYR A 102 6.71 -9.09 12.67
N LEU A 103 5.84 -9.33 11.70
CA LEU A 103 4.49 -9.87 11.91
C LEU A 103 4.39 -11.37 11.57
N LEU A 104 5.53 -11.99 11.28
CA LEU A 104 5.61 -13.40 10.96
C LEU A 104 5.80 -14.20 12.25
N ASP A 105 4.75 -14.92 12.65
CA ASP A 105 4.82 -15.87 13.76
C ASP A 105 5.42 -17.19 13.25
N SER A 106 6.62 -17.52 13.73
CA SER A 106 7.32 -18.76 13.36
C SER A 106 6.50 -20.01 13.64
N ASN A 107 5.72 -20.04 14.72
CA ASN A 107 4.82 -21.16 15.04
C ASN A 107 3.69 -21.26 14.02
N LEU A 108 3.08 -20.12 13.67
CA LEU A 108 2.02 -20.10 12.67
C LEU A 108 2.53 -20.58 11.31
N ILE A 109 3.70 -20.11 10.89
CA ILE A 109 4.34 -20.54 9.64
C ILE A 109 4.68 -22.02 9.70
N HIS A 110 5.30 -22.48 10.79
CA HIS A 110 5.62 -23.89 10.99
C HIS A 110 4.37 -24.79 10.86
N ASN A 111 3.31 -24.45 11.59
CA ASN A 111 2.06 -25.19 11.59
C ASN A 111 1.41 -25.20 10.21
N TYR A 112 1.29 -24.02 9.57
CA TYR A 112 0.74 -23.93 8.21
C TYR A 112 1.54 -24.76 7.20
N TRP A 113 2.88 -24.70 7.26
CA TRP A 113 3.77 -25.46 6.38
C TRP A 113 3.59 -26.96 6.57
N ARG A 114 3.53 -27.42 7.83
CA ARG A 114 3.32 -28.83 8.18
C ARG A 114 1.94 -29.30 7.70
N ASP A 115 0.90 -28.53 7.93
CA ASP A 115 -0.47 -28.86 7.54
C ASP A 115 -0.56 -28.98 6.00
N LYS A 116 0.08 -28.06 5.26
CA LYS A 116 0.16 -28.13 3.79
C LYS A 116 0.97 -29.32 3.28
N TYR A 117 2.02 -29.70 3.99
CA TYR A 117 2.77 -30.90 3.66
C TYR A 117 1.95 -32.17 3.89
N ILE A 118 1.22 -32.29 5.00
CA ILE A 118 0.31 -33.42 5.29
C ILE A 118 -0.83 -33.50 4.26
N GLU A 119 -1.42 -32.35 3.91
CA GLU A 119 -2.43 -32.25 2.85
C GLU A 119 -1.86 -32.78 1.52
N ARG A 120 -0.63 -32.41 1.16
CA ARG A 120 0.03 -32.89 -0.06
C ARG A 120 0.22 -34.40 -0.08
N LEU A 121 0.59 -35.02 1.04
CA LEU A 121 0.78 -36.47 1.12
C LEU A 121 -0.51 -37.24 0.84
N SER A 122 -1.67 -36.65 1.16
CA SER A 122 -2.99 -37.26 0.99
C SER A 122 -3.76 -36.76 -0.25
N ASN A 123 -3.30 -35.68 -0.90
CA ASN A 123 -3.95 -35.08 -2.05
C ASN A 123 -2.99 -34.98 -3.27
N PRO A 124 -3.16 -35.85 -4.28
CA PRO A 124 -2.36 -35.85 -5.51
C PRO A 124 -2.43 -34.54 -6.33
N THR A 125 -3.43 -33.69 -6.09
CA THR A 125 -3.63 -32.41 -6.80
C THR A 125 -3.09 -31.20 -6.04
N SER A 126 -2.53 -31.39 -4.85
CA SER A 126 -1.98 -30.30 -4.04
C SER A 126 -0.87 -29.58 -4.79
N LYS A 127 -0.93 -28.25 -4.79
CA LYS A 127 0.08 -27.37 -5.40
C LYS A 127 1.26 -27.09 -4.47
N TRP A 128 1.32 -27.71 -3.29
CA TRP A 128 2.39 -27.51 -2.34
C TRP A 128 3.72 -28.05 -2.91
N GLY A 129 4.59 -27.17 -3.37
CA GLY A 129 5.89 -27.55 -3.95
C GLY A 129 6.96 -27.87 -2.92
N HIS A 130 6.77 -27.46 -1.67
CA HIS A 130 7.79 -27.56 -0.62
C HIS A 130 7.72 -28.90 0.14
N GLY A 131 8.80 -29.24 0.84
CA GLY A 131 8.87 -30.41 1.74
C GLY A 131 8.16 -30.16 3.07
N ASN A 132 8.48 -30.97 4.09
CA ASN A 132 8.06 -30.71 5.46
C ASN A 132 8.69 -29.41 5.99
N SER A 133 8.13 -28.87 7.07
CA SER A 133 8.66 -27.68 7.72
C SER A 133 10.10 -27.92 8.22
N PRO A 134 11.01 -26.94 8.07
CA PRO A 134 12.36 -27.02 8.63
C PRO A 134 12.41 -26.86 10.16
N GLY A 135 11.28 -26.57 10.80
CA GLY A 135 11.18 -26.37 12.25
C GLY A 135 11.15 -24.89 12.65
N ILE A 136 10.64 -24.64 13.85
CA ILE A 136 10.37 -23.29 14.38
C ILE A 136 11.67 -22.48 14.52
N ASP A 137 12.75 -23.11 14.99
CA ASP A 137 14.03 -22.42 15.24
C ASP A 137 14.65 -21.91 13.95
N ILE A 138 14.67 -22.74 12.90
CA ILE A 138 15.19 -22.36 11.58
C ILE A 138 14.35 -21.23 10.97
N ILE A 139 13.02 -21.33 11.06
CA ILE A 139 12.12 -20.28 10.58
C ILE A 139 12.36 -18.96 11.33
N THR A 140 12.53 -19.02 12.65
CA THR A 140 12.82 -17.86 13.49
C THR A 140 14.13 -17.19 13.07
N GLU A 141 15.18 -17.98 12.86
CA GLU A 141 16.47 -17.48 12.43
C GLU A 141 16.39 -16.85 11.03
N TRP A 142 15.66 -17.46 10.09
CA TRP A 142 15.44 -16.88 8.76
C TRP A 142 14.71 -15.54 8.82
N ILE A 143 13.67 -15.42 9.66
CA ILE A 143 12.93 -14.16 9.85
C ILE A 143 13.88 -13.09 10.40
N LYS A 144 14.65 -13.43 11.43
CA LYS A 144 15.61 -12.52 12.07
C LYS A 144 16.69 -12.06 11.09
N SER A 145 17.40 -13.00 10.47
CA SER A 145 18.47 -12.68 9.52
C SER A 145 17.95 -11.88 8.32
N SER A 146 16.76 -12.20 7.81
CA SER A 146 16.14 -11.42 6.73
C SER A 146 15.86 -9.98 7.16
N ALA A 147 15.44 -9.77 8.40
CA ALA A 147 15.16 -8.45 8.92
C ALA A 147 16.44 -7.62 9.16
N GLU A 148 17.49 -8.23 9.73
CA GLU A 148 18.81 -7.61 9.88
C GLU A 148 19.39 -7.20 8.51
N ASN A 149 19.30 -8.08 7.52
CA ASN A 149 19.77 -7.80 6.16
C ASN A 149 19.00 -6.65 5.48
N LEU A 150 17.73 -6.43 5.84
CA LEU A 150 16.88 -5.39 5.25
C LEU A 150 16.92 -4.06 6.01
N GLN A 151 17.56 -3.99 7.17
CA GLN A 151 17.43 -2.86 8.09
C GLN A 151 17.82 -1.52 7.44
N GLU A 152 18.91 -1.50 6.67
CA GLU A 152 19.42 -0.28 6.05
C GLU A 152 18.51 0.18 4.92
N TYR A 153 18.10 -0.76 4.07
CA TYR A 153 17.14 -0.48 2.99
C TYR A 153 15.83 0.07 3.56
N GLN A 154 15.27 -0.56 4.59
CA GLN A 154 14.05 -0.08 5.23
C GLN A 154 14.25 1.29 5.88
N SER A 155 15.38 1.54 6.54
CA SER A 155 15.70 2.85 7.13
C SER A 155 15.71 3.96 6.08
N ILE A 156 16.30 3.70 4.90
CA ILE A 156 16.27 4.63 3.77
C ILE A 156 14.85 4.85 3.25
N ARG A 157 14.04 3.80 3.13
CA ARG A 157 12.64 3.93 2.69
C ARG A 157 11.81 4.77 3.68
N TRP A 158 12.04 4.62 4.99
CA TRP A 158 11.43 5.44 6.01
C TRP A 158 11.84 6.91 5.90
N ALA A 159 13.13 7.18 5.72
CA ALA A 159 13.62 8.54 5.50
C ALA A 159 13.01 9.18 4.24
N LEU A 160 12.85 8.42 3.15
CA LEU A 160 12.12 8.88 1.95
C LEU A 160 10.63 9.11 2.25
N GLY A 161 10.01 8.23 3.05
CA GLY A 161 8.63 8.36 3.49
C GLY A 161 8.37 9.64 4.28
N ASP A 162 9.30 10.03 5.17
CA ASP A 162 9.21 11.27 5.93
C ASP A 162 9.18 12.51 5.01
N LEU A 163 9.96 12.50 3.92
CA LEU A 163 9.93 13.58 2.92
C LEU A 163 8.55 13.72 2.23
N LEU A 164 7.80 12.62 2.09
CA LEU A 164 6.42 12.65 1.57
C LEU A 164 5.43 13.28 2.55
N MET A 165 5.70 13.20 3.85
CA MET A 165 4.87 13.83 4.87
C MET A 165 5.18 15.32 5.02
N MET A 166 6.41 15.73 4.72
CA MET A 166 6.86 17.13 4.82
C MET A 166 6.45 18.01 3.64
N SER A 167 6.06 17.43 2.50
CA SER A 167 5.83 18.18 1.26
C SER A 167 4.56 17.77 0.53
N VAL A 168 4.07 18.66 -0.34
CA VAL A 168 3.00 18.37 -1.31
C VAL A 168 3.43 17.35 -2.38
N ALA A 169 4.70 16.89 -2.34
CA ALA A 169 5.30 15.95 -3.29
C ALA A 169 4.96 14.47 -3.03
N ARG A 170 3.92 14.21 -2.22
CA ARG A 170 3.48 12.86 -1.80
C ARG A 170 3.24 11.90 -2.98
N GLU A 171 3.01 12.42 -4.17
CA GLU A 171 2.80 11.64 -5.39
C GLU A 171 4.03 11.57 -6.31
N GLN A 172 5.06 12.38 -6.09
CA GLN A 172 6.19 12.54 -7.02
C GLN A 172 7.48 11.86 -6.55
N ILE A 173 7.81 11.92 -5.26
CA ILE A 173 8.95 11.17 -4.73
C ILE A 173 8.50 9.74 -4.43
N LYS A 174 9.24 8.75 -4.93
CA LYS A 174 8.98 7.34 -4.63
C LYS A 174 9.73 6.92 -3.37
N THR A 175 9.15 6.02 -2.58
CA THR A 175 9.84 5.34 -1.47
C THR A 175 10.57 4.06 -1.91
N THR A 176 10.75 3.86 -3.21
CA THR A 176 11.53 2.74 -3.80
C THR A 176 11.94 3.08 -5.24
N TRP A 177 13.09 2.52 -5.66
CA TRP A 177 13.65 2.66 -7.00
C TRP A 177 13.58 1.37 -7.83
N THR A 178 13.10 0.26 -7.27
CA THR A 178 13.11 -1.06 -7.94
C THR A 178 11.88 -1.33 -8.82
N GLY A 179 10.97 -0.35 -8.95
CA GLY A 179 9.81 -0.43 -9.83
C GLY A 179 8.59 -1.17 -9.28
N GLY A 180 8.64 -1.70 -8.04
CA GLY A 180 7.48 -2.32 -7.38
C GLY A 180 7.73 -2.71 -5.91
N SER A 181 6.67 -2.77 -5.10
CA SER A 181 6.74 -2.95 -3.63
C SER A 181 7.25 -4.31 -3.13
N GLY A 182 7.57 -5.25 -4.02
CA GLY A 182 8.07 -6.59 -3.67
C GLY A 182 9.47 -6.92 -4.20
N LYS A 183 10.12 -6.00 -4.91
CA LYS A 183 11.45 -6.25 -5.49
C LYS A 183 12.54 -5.58 -4.65
N LEU A 184 13.45 -6.40 -4.13
CA LEU A 184 14.62 -5.89 -3.42
C LEU A 184 15.65 -5.29 -4.40
N PRO A 185 16.41 -4.27 -3.98
CA PRO A 185 17.55 -3.79 -4.75
C PRO A 185 18.64 -4.85 -4.80
N VAL A 186 19.57 -4.70 -5.76
CA VAL A 186 20.70 -5.62 -5.93
C VAL A 186 21.63 -5.61 -4.70
N SER A 187 21.73 -4.48 -4.02
CA SER A 187 22.48 -4.30 -2.78
C SER A 187 21.60 -3.73 -1.68
N LEU A 188 21.78 -4.25 -0.46
CA LEU A 188 21.10 -3.80 0.76
C LEU A 188 22.03 -3.00 1.69
N THR A 189 23.24 -2.67 1.24
CA THR A 189 24.15 -1.85 2.05
C THR A 189 23.60 -0.42 2.20
N LEU A 190 23.91 0.22 3.33
CA LEU A 190 23.52 1.61 3.57
C LEU A 190 24.03 2.54 2.47
N GLN A 191 25.29 2.38 2.05
CA GLN A 191 25.91 3.28 1.08
C GLN A 191 25.23 3.19 -0.30
N ASP A 192 24.94 1.97 -0.77
CA ASP A 192 24.28 1.77 -2.07
C ASP A 192 22.83 2.25 -2.01
N CYS A 193 22.09 1.89 -0.97
CA CYS A 193 20.71 2.34 -0.79
C CYS A 193 20.61 3.87 -0.67
N LYS A 194 21.56 4.51 0.03
CA LYS A 194 21.63 5.96 0.15
C LYS A 194 21.90 6.63 -1.20
N THR A 195 22.79 6.06 -2.01
CA THR A 195 23.12 6.59 -3.34
C THR A 195 21.88 6.63 -4.23
N GLU A 196 21.13 5.52 -4.28
CA GLU A 196 19.89 5.41 -5.04
C GLU A 196 18.80 6.38 -4.54
N ALA A 197 18.65 6.50 -3.21
CA ALA A 197 17.70 7.42 -2.61
C ALA A 197 18.04 8.90 -2.92
N LEU A 198 19.31 9.27 -2.88
CA LEU A 198 19.76 10.62 -3.26
C LEU A 198 19.50 10.90 -4.73
N GLU A 199 19.63 9.91 -5.61
CA GLU A 199 19.28 10.06 -7.02
C GLU A 199 17.78 10.32 -7.22
N LEU A 200 16.91 9.63 -6.47
CA LEU A 200 15.47 9.91 -6.48
C LEU A 200 15.16 11.36 -6.07
N ILE A 201 15.80 11.83 -5.00
CA ILE A 201 15.64 13.21 -4.53
C ILE A 201 16.17 14.21 -5.56
N TYR A 202 17.32 13.93 -6.17
CA TYR A 202 17.92 14.79 -7.18
C TYR A 202 17.02 14.93 -8.42
N ARG A 203 16.51 13.81 -8.96
CA ARG A 203 15.58 13.80 -10.10
C ARG A 203 14.30 14.56 -9.79
N PHE A 204 13.76 14.40 -8.58
CA PHE A 204 12.60 15.17 -8.14
C PHE A 204 12.89 16.67 -8.11
N ARG A 205 14.02 17.09 -7.51
CA ARG A 205 14.42 18.50 -7.48
C ARG A 205 14.58 19.07 -8.88
N GLN A 206 15.26 18.36 -9.77
CA GLN A 206 15.39 18.79 -11.17
C GLN A 206 14.03 19.02 -11.84
N ALA A 207 13.07 18.11 -11.65
CA ALA A 207 11.73 18.26 -12.19
C ALA A 207 11.02 19.50 -11.62
N VAL A 208 11.08 19.70 -10.31
CA VAL A 208 10.50 20.89 -9.65
C VAL A 208 11.16 22.17 -10.15
N ASP A 209 12.49 22.18 -10.33
CA ASP A 209 13.25 23.33 -10.81
C ASP A 209 12.85 23.73 -12.25
N THR A 210 12.25 22.83 -13.04
CA THR A 210 11.68 23.18 -14.37
C THR A 210 10.33 23.90 -14.30
N VAL A 211 9.65 23.89 -13.16
CA VAL A 211 8.34 24.54 -12.99
C VAL A 211 8.58 25.99 -12.57
N THR A 212 8.85 26.86 -13.54
CA THR A 212 9.11 28.30 -13.31
C THR A 212 8.10 29.18 -14.05
N PRO A 213 7.89 30.44 -13.62
CA PRO A 213 7.04 31.40 -14.34
C PRO A 213 7.46 31.57 -15.80
N GLU A 214 8.76 31.57 -16.10
CA GLU A 214 9.28 31.75 -17.47
C GLU A 214 8.91 30.57 -18.37
N ASN A 215 9.03 29.34 -17.87
CA ASN A 215 8.62 28.14 -18.62
C ASN A 215 7.09 28.08 -18.80
N PHE A 216 6.33 28.60 -17.84
CA PHE A 216 4.89 28.77 -17.97
C PHE A 216 4.54 29.79 -19.07
N GLU A 217 5.11 31.00 -19.03
CA GLU A 217 4.87 32.05 -20.03
C GLU A 217 5.29 31.60 -21.44
N ALA A 218 6.43 30.91 -21.58
CA ALA A 218 6.85 30.33 -22.85
C ALA A 218 5.86 29.26 -23.35
N SER A 219 5.35 28.41 -22.46
CA SER A 219 4.33 27.41 -22.81
C SER A 219 3.00 28.06 -23.19
N LEU A 220 2.58 29.09 -22.45
CA LEU A 220 1.37 29.87 -22.72
C LEU A 220 1.44 30.53 -24.10
N ALA A 221 2.52 31.25 -24.39
CA ALA A 221 2.74 31.90 -25.68
C ALA A 221 2.68 30.89 -26.85
N ARG A 222 3.29 29.71 -26.67
CA ARG A 222 3.23 28.63 -27.67
C ARG A 222 1.79 28.18 -27.94
N TYR A 223 0.97 27.96 -26.91
CA TYR A 223 -0.42 27.56 -27.10
C TYR A 223 -1.29 28.68 -27.66
N GLN A 224 -1.07 29.93 -27.25
CA GLN A 224 -1.73 31.09 -27.85
C GLN A 224 -1.43 31.20 -29.35
N GLN A 225 -0.18 30.96 -29.75
CA GLN A 225 0.20 30.93 -31.17
C GLN A 225 -0.49 29.78 -31.91
N GLN A 226 -0.58 28.58 -31.33
CA GLN A 226 -1.28 27.45 -31.93
C GLN A 226 -2.77 27.75 -32.13
N PHE A 227 -3.44 28.33 -31.14
CA PHE A 227 -4.85 28.72 -31.25
C PHE A 227 -5.10 29.86 -32.24
N ALA A 228 -4.07 30.64 -32.60
CA ALA A 228 -4.17 31.70 -33.60
C ALA A 228 -4.03 31.18 -35.05
N GLN A 229 -3.60 29.93 -35.26
CA GLN A 229 -3.48 29.34 -36.59
C GLN A 229 -4.86 28.93 -37.12
N GLU A 230 -5.15 29.24 -38.39
CA GLU A 230 -6.43 28.92 -39.03
C GLU A 230 -6.61 27.40 -39.17
N GLU A 231 -5.50 26.68 -39.38
CA GLU A 231 -5.47 25.22 -39.49
C GLU A 231 -5.98 24.52 -38.23
N PHE A 232 -5.73 25.11 -37.04
CA PHE A 232 -6.23 24.57 -35.76
C PHE A 232 -7.76 24.52 -35.73
N TRP A 233 -8.44 25.48 -36.37
CA TRP A 233 -9.91 25.57 -36.38
C TRP A 233 -10.56 24.89 -37.56
N THR A 234 -9.83 24.71 -38.66
CA THR A 234 -10.36 24.22 -39.94
C THR A 234 -10.09 22.74 -40.20
N GLN A 235 -9.04 22.17 -39.59
CA GLN A 235 -8.78 20.73 -39.65
C GLN A 235 -9.52 20.00 -38.53
N GLN A 236 -10.69 19.44 -38.85
CA GLN A 236 -11.33 18.45 -37.99
C GLN A 236 -10.57 17.12 -38.09
N GLN A 237 -10.17 16.55 -36.94
CA GLN A 237 -9.85 15.12 -36.85
C GLN A 237 -11.12 14.28 -36.83
#